data_AF-A0A7S4LDK2-F1
#
_entry.id   AF-A0A7S4LDK2-F1
#
_cell.length_a   1.000
_cell.length_b   1.000
_cell.length_c   1.000
_cell.angle_alpha   90.00
_cell.angle_beta   90.00
_cell.angle_gamma   90.00
#
_symmetry.space_group_name_H-M   'P 1'
#
loop_
_entity.id
_entity.type
_entity.pdbx_description
1 polymer ?
#
loop_
_entity_poly.entity_id
_entity_poly.type
_entity_poly.pdbx_seq_one_letter_code
_entity_poly.pdbx_strand_id
1 'polypeptide(L)'
;PMTDLDAAQQIKDWPSYYTARGIAFSSPAALVLHFPLTVLHVLRILESKGRVSLDPGTEVRIHLIGTAQELDQRLAFKELSHVLPGVTLRFAFIGHEISPEYHLKRFSCADDKISIVAYSGVYNTFVPEGCCGVTNPHLIMGLNSGLGAYPEWTPTVEFLLFGMTPRVPAFFSDYCEASCEVGVDLLRNTFNTPLAYPVSVNPFRCPLSRRQRGLCTMYPEYGNGFLFGVNI
;
A
#
# COMPACT_ATOMS: atom_id res chain seq x y z
N PRO A 1 18.50 -25.97 10.22
CA PRO A 1 17.38 -25.64 9.31
C PRO A 1 16.69 -24.37 9.79
N MET A 2 16.63 -23.34 8.93
CA MET A 2 15.91 -22.10 9.23
C MET A 2 14.43 -22.43 9.39
N THR A 3 13.77 -21.91 10.43
CA THR A 3 12.32 -22.14 10.60
C THR A 3 11.54 -21.32 9.59
N ASP A 4 10.30 -21.69 9.28
CA ASP A 4 9.44 -20.91 8.38
C ASP A 4 9.25 -19.46 8.85
N LEU A 5 9.31 -19.22 10.17
CA LEU A 5 9.26 -17.90 10.78
C LEU A 5 10.51 -17.06 10.45
N ASP A 6 11.69 -17.67 10.57
CA ASP A 6 12.97 -17.02 10.29
C ASP A 6 13.09 -16.68 8.79
N ALA A 7 12.55 -17.54 7.92
CA ALA A 7 12.52 -17.31 6.47
C ALA A 7 11.58 -16.14 6.11
N ALA A 8 10.41 -16.05 6.75
CA ALA A 8 9.47 -14.95 6.55
C ALA A 8 10.08 -13.59 6.93
N GLN A 9 10.81 -13.51 8.05
CA GLN A 9 11.47 -12.28 8.50
C GLN A 9 12.53 -11.75 7.52
N GLN A 10 13.08 -12.58 6.63
CA GLN A 10 14.13 -12.16 5.68
C GLN A 10 13.61 -11.62 4.34
N ILE A 11 12.30 -11.67 4.09
CA ILE A 11 11.67 -11.23 2.83
C ILE A 11 11.75 -9.70 2.66
N LYS A 12 12.71 -9.22 1.87
CA LYS A 12 12.96 -7.79 1.64
C LYS A 12 12.86 -7.34 0.17
N ASP A 13 12.81 -8.30 -0.74
CA ASP A 13 12.77 -8.11 -2.19
C ASP A 13 12.23 -9.38 -2.88
N TRP A 14 12.07 -9.35 -4.21
CA TRP A 14 11.66 -10.54 -4.95
C TRP A 14 12.60 -11.74 -4.72
N PRO A 15 13.93 -11.66 -4.94
CA PRO A 15 14.82 -12.82 -4.75
C PRO A 15 14.66 -13.51 -3.38
N SER A 16 14.58 -12.75 -2.29
CA SER A 16 14.35 -13.29 -0.95
C SER A 16 12.96 -13.90 -0.79
N TYR A 17 11.90 -13.30 -1.37
CA TYR A 17 10.56 -13.89 -1.38
C TYR A 17 10.52 -15.26 -2.08
N TYR A 18 11.05 -15.37 -3.31
CA TYR A 18 11.03 -16.63 -4.07
C TYR A 18 11.83 -17.72 -3.35
N THR A 19 12.97 -17.34 -2.75
CA THR A 19 13.80 -18.24 -1.94
C THR A 19 13.04 -18.73 -0.71
N ALA A 20 12.44 -17.82 0.07
CA ALA A 20 11.70 -18.16 1.28
C ALA A 20 10.49 -19.06 1.00
N ARG A 21 9.82 -18.86 -0.14
CA ARG A 21 8.67 -19.67 -0.56
C ARG A 21 9.04 -20.96 -1.28
N GLY A 22 10.33 -21.18 -1.59
CA GLY A 22 10.79 -22.36 -2.32
C GLY A 22 10.20 -22.48 -3.74
N ILE A 23 9.87 -21.36 -4.38
CA ILE A 23 9.28 -21.32 -5.73
C ILE A 23 10.29 -20.82 -6.76
N ALA A 24 10.20 -21.32 -8.00
CA ALA A 24 11.06 -20.88 -9.09
C ALA A 24 10.84 -19.40 -9.44
N PHE A 25 11.90 -18.69 -9.82
CA PHE A 25 11.82 -17.27 -10.22
C PHE A 25 10.97 -17.03 -11.48
N SER A 26 10.65 -18.09 -12.23
CA SER A 26 9.71 -18.07 -13.36
C SER A 26 8.24 -18.11 -12.95
N SER A 27 7.93 -18.36 -11.66
CA SER A 27 6.56 -18.32 -11.15
C SER A 27 5.97 -16.91 -11.32
N PRO A 28 4.68 -16.78 -11.68
CA PRO A 28 4.03 -15.48 -11.87
C PRO A 28 3.71 -14.77 -10.54
N ALA A 29 4.26 -15.20 -9.41
CA ALA A 29 3.99 -14.63 -8.09
C ALA A 29 4.19 -13.11 -8.07
N ALA A 30 5.24 -12.61 -8.74
CA ALA A 30 5.51 -11.18 -8.81
C ALA A 30 4.46 -10.36 -9.58
N LEU A 31 3.64 -11.00 -10.41
CA LEU A 31 2.54 -10.37 -11.14
C LEU A 31 1.31 -10.18 -10.26
N VAL A 32 1.16 -11.00 -9.22
CA VAL A 32 -0.03 -11.04 -8.35
C VAL A 32 0.25 -10.39 -7.00
N LEU A 33 1.47 -10.52 -6.49
CA LEU A 33 1.82 -10.17 -5.11
C LEU A 33 2.53 -8.81 -4.98
N HIS A 34 2.69 -8.07 -6.07
CA HIS A 34 3.41 -6.79 -6.03
C HIS A 34 2.74 -5.77 -5.10
N PHE A 35 1.41 -5.69 -5.05
CA PHE A 35 0.71 -4.83 -4.10
C PHE A 35 0.88 -5.27 -2.64
N PRO A 36 0.51 -6.51 -2.24
CA PRO A 36 0.63 -6.90 -0.84
C PRO A 36 2.08 -6.89 -0.34
N LEU A 37 3.07 -7.35 -1.11
CA LEU A 37 4.46 -7.32 -0.63
C LEU A 37 5.06 -5.91 -0.59
N THR A 38 4.48 -4.96 -1.32
CA THR A 38 4.82 -3.56 -1.13
C THR A 38 4.29 -3.01 0.19
N VAL A 39 3.07 -3.41 0.58
CA VAL A 39 2.55 -3.09 1.92
C VAL A 39 3.47 -3.70 2.99
N LEU A 40 3.91 -4.95 2.83
CA LEU A 40 4.90 -5.56 3.72
C LEU A 40 6.18 -4.72 3.83
N HIS A 41 6.73 -4.28 2.69
CA HIS A 41 7.94 -3.47 2.66
C HIS A 41 7.77 -2.16 3.46
N VAL A 42 6.66 -1.46 3.25
CA VAL A 42 6.34 -0.22 3.97
C VAL A 42 6.12 -0.49 5.47
N LEU A 43 5.41 -1.56 5.83
CA LEU A 43 5.21 -1.92 7.24
C LEU A 43 6.55 -2.16 7.96
N ARG A 44 7.52 -2.81 7.30
CA ARG A 44 8.87 -3.02 7.85
C ARG A 44 9.65 -1.71 7.99
N ILE A 45 9.49 -0.77 7.06
CA ILE A 45 10.04 0.58 7.22
C ILE A 45 9.45 1.23 8.48
N LEU A 46 8.13 1.18 8.65
CA LEU A 46 7.45 1.76 9.81
C LEU A 46 7.84 1.08 11.13
N GLU A 47 8.00 -0.24 11.12
CA GLU A 47 8.47 -1.02 12.27
C GLU A 47 9.87 -0.57 12.69
N SER A 48 10.79 -0.42 11.72
CA SER A 48 12.16 0.08 12.00
C SER A 48 12.20 1.51 12.58
N LYS A 49 11.11 2.26 12.44
CA LYS A 49 10.91 3.61 12.99
C LYS A 49 10.09 3.62 14.28
N GLY A 50 9.67 2.45 14.79
CA GLY A 50 8.84 2.33 15.99
C GLY A 50 7.41 2.87 15.81
N ARG A 51 6.91 2.94 14.57
CA ARG A 51 5.57 3.48 14.26
C ARG A 51 4.49 2.40 14.26
N VAL A 52 4.89 1.15 14.05
CA VAL A 52 4.08 -0.06 14.17
C VAL A 52 4.90 -1.15 14.85
N SER A 53 4.25 -2.16 15.43
CA SER A 53 4.88 -3.43 15.82
C SER A 53 4.27 -4.53 14.95
N LEU A 54 5.12 -5.41 14.41
CA LEU A 54 4.70 -6.60 13.67
C LEU A 54 4.95 -7.87 14.51
N ASP A 55 4.94 -7.74 15.84
CA ASP A 55 5.07 -8.86 16.76
C ASP A 55 3.78 -9.71 16.79
N PRO A 56 3.87 -11.03 17.03
CA PRO A 56 2.70 -11.87 17.20
C PRO A 56 1.73 -11.34 18.27
N GLY A 57 0.44 -11.29 17.96
CA GLY A 57 -0.60 -10.78 18.86
C GLY A 57 -0.95 -9.31 18.66
N THR A 58 -0.23 -8.59 17.80
CA THR A 58 -0.55 -7.19 17.44
C THR A 58 -1.64 -7.09 16.39
N GLU A 59 -2.26 -5.89 16.29
CA GLU A 59 -3.19 -5.53 15.22
C GLU A 59 -2.70 -4.29 14.48
N VAL A 60 -2.63 -4.37 13.16
CA VAL A 60 -2.22 -3.26 12.28
C VAL A 60 -3.36 -2.92 11.31
N ARG A 61 -3.83 -1.68 11.41
CA ARG A 61 -4.85 -1.06 10.55
C ARG A 61 -4.22 -0.29 9.40
N ILE A 62 -4.62 -0.57 8.16
CA ILE A 62 -4.05 -0.04 6.93
C ILE A 62 -5.17 0.50 6.05
N HIS A 63 -5.06 1.75 5.60
CA HIS A 63 -5.98 2.32 4.62
C HIS A 63 -5.30 2.37 3.25
N LEU A 64 -5.84 1.63 2.28
CA LEU A 64 -5.45 1.75 0.89
C LEU A 64 -6.39 2.75 0.21
N ILE A 65 -5.85 3.84 -0.33
CA ILE A 65 -6.62 4.97 -0.86
C ILE A 65 -6.40 5.11 -2.37
N GLY A 66 -7.42 5.63 -3.07
CA GLY A 66 -7.40 5.69 -4.53
C GLY A 66 -7.52 4.30 -5.18
N THR A 67 -8.02 3.32 -4.44
CA THR A 67 -8.15 1.94 -4.93
C THR A 67 -9.23 1.80 -6.00
N ALA A 68 -8.96 0.97 -6.98
CA ALA A 68 -9.92 0.54 -7.99
C ALA A 68 -9.79 -0.98 -8.17
N GLN A 69 -8.97 -1.40 -9.12
CA GLN A 69 -8.73 -2.80 -9.48
C GLN A 69 -8.01 -3.58 -8.36
N GLU A 70 -7.38 -2.89 -7.40
CA GLU A 70 -6.71 -3.51 -6.25
C GLU A 70 -7.68 -4.33 -5.39
N LEU A 71 -8.96 -3.93 -5.32
CA LEU A 71 -9.99 -4.67 -4.57
C LEU A 71 -10.29 -6.05 -5.18
N ASP A 72 -10.15 -6.19 -6.51
CA ASP A 72 -10.29 -7.49 -7.17
C ASP A 72 -9.16 -8.45 -6.78
N GLN A 73 -7.99 -7.89 -6.45
CA GLN A 73 -6.84 -8.63 -5.96
C GLN A 73 -6.84 -8.83 -4.43
N ARG A 74 -7.94 -8.53 -3.72
CA ARG A 74 -8.03 -8.67 -2.25
C ARG A 74 -7.60 -10.03 -1.71
N LEU A 75 -7.77 -11.11 -2.47
CA LEU A 75 -7.35 -12.45 -2.05
C LEU A 75 -5.82 -12.61 -2.04
N ALA A 76 -5.09 -11.84 -2.86
CA ALA A 76 -3.63 -11.82 -2.86
C ALA A 76 -3.07 -11.27 -1.54
N PHE A 77 -3.80 -10.37 -0.86
CA PHE A 77 -3.41 -9.84 0.44
C PHE A 77 -3.37 -10.90 1.54
N LYS A 78 -4.01 -12.07 1.36
CA LYS A 78 -3.86 -13.24 2.26
C LYS A 78 -2.42 -13.72 2.39
N GLU A 79 -1.56 -13.42 1.43
CA GLU A 79 -0.15 -13.72 1.54
C GLU A 79 0.48 -13.05 2.77
N LEU A 80 -0.03 -11.90 3.19
CA LEU A 80 0.50 -11.15 4.34
C LEU A 80 0.37 -11.91 5.67
N SER A 81 -0.64 -12.76 5.86
CA SER A 81 -0.76 -13.56 7.09
C SER A 81 0.28 -14.65 7.19
N HIS A 82 0.86 -15.07 6.06
CA HIS A 82 1.94 -16.07 6.01
C HIS A 82 3.30 -15.42 6.31
N VAL A 83 3.53 -14.21 5.81
CA VAL A 83 4.80 -13.48 5.99
C VAL A 83 4.87 -12.67 7.28
N LEU A 84 3.73 -12.41 7.93
CA LEU A 84 3.61 -11.77 9.25
C LEU A 84 2.82 -12.67 10.22
N PRO A 85 3.36 -13.85 10.59
CA PRO A 85 2.63 -14.82 11.39
C PRO A 85 2.28 -14.25 12.76
N GLY A 86 1.00 -14.37 13.13
CA GLY A 86 0.49 -13.92 14.43
C GLY A 86 0.03 -12.45 14.46
N VAL A 87 0.31 -11.65 13.43
CA VAL A 87 -0.19 -10.28 13.30
C VAL A 87 -1.60 -10.28 12.72
N THR A 88 -2.48 -9.43 13.24
CA THR A 88 -3.82 -9.20 12.70
C THR A 88 -3.79 -7.97 11.80
N LEU A 89 -4.16 -8.11 10.53
CA LEU A 89 -4.17 -7.03 9.56
C LEU A 89 -5.59 -6.64 9.19
N ARG A 90 -5.90 -5.35 9.37
CA ARG A 90 -7.22 -4.77 9.10
C ARG A 90 -7.08 -3.75 7.98
N PHE A 91 -7.73 -3.98 6.85
CA PHE A 91 -7.64 -3.09 5.69
C PHE A 91 -8.95 -2.34 5.46
N ALA A 92 -8.84 -1.05 5.13
CA ALA A 92 -9.88 -0.31 4.44
C ALA A 92 -9.41 -0.04 3.00
N PHE A 93 -10.15 -0.53 2.01
CA PHE A 93 -9.94 -0.23 0.60
C PHE A 93 -10.89 0.89 0.22
N ILE A 94 -10.35 2.07 -0.08
CA ILE A 94 -11.10 3.31 -0.25
C ILE A 94 -10.83 3.83 -1.65
N GLY A 95 -11.87 4.06 -2.43
CA GLY A 95 -11.71 4.52 -3.80
C GLY A 95 -13.01 4.86 -4.50
N HIS A 96 -12.96 5.87 -5.37
CA HIS A 96 -14.13 6.39 -6.06
C HIS A 96 -14.60 5.48 -7.21
N GLU A 97 -13.72 4.63 -7.73
CA GLU A 97 -14.04 3.64 -8.77
C GLU A 97 -14.55 2.31 -8.20
N ILE A 98 -14.54 2.12 -6.87
CA ILE A 98 -15.15 0.95 -6.25
C ILE A 98 -16.66 1.00 -6.49
N SER A 99 -17.22 -0.07 -7.06
CA SER A 99 -18.66 -0.17 -7.27
C SER A 99 -19.45 0.04 -5.97
N PRO A 100 -20.52 0.84 -5.95
CA PRO A 100 -21.35 1.07 -4.77
C PRO A 100 -21.87 -0.22 -4.11
N GLU A 101 -21.97 -1.32 -4.85
CA GLU A 101 -22.36 -2.64 -4.30
C GLU A 101 -21.37 -3.18 -3.26
N TYR A 102 -20.11 -2.72 -3.31
CA TYR A 102 -19.06 -3.09 -2.36
C TYR A 102 -18.96 -2.09 -1.20
N HIS A 103 -19.73 -1.00 -1.20
CA HIS A 103 -19.69 0.00 -0.15
C HIS A 103 -20.00 -0.64 1.22
N LEU A 104 -19.05 -0.51 2.16
CA LEU A 104 -19.04 -1.11 3.50
C LEU A 104 -19.11 -2.65 3.52
N LYS A 105 -18.89 -3.32 2.38
CA LYS A 105 -18.83 -4.77 2.31
C LYS A 105 -17.54 -5.27 2.98
N ARG A 106 -17.68 -6.29 3.81
CA ARG A 106 -16.58 -6.90 4.56
C ARG A 106 -16.20 -8.24 3.96
N PHE A 107 -14.91 -8.48 3.92
CA PHE A 107 -14.30 -9.74 3.51
C PHE A 107 -13.36 -10.18 4.63
N SER A 108 -13.57 -11.36 5.20
CA SER A 108 -12.66 -11.97 6.16
C SER A 108 -12.07 -13.26 5.58
N CYS A 109 -10.88 -13.60 6.08
CA CYS A 109 -10.26 -14.90 5.86
C CYS A 109 -10.73 -15.88 6.94
N ALA A 110 -10.65 -17.18 6.66
CA ALA A 110 -11.10 -18.22 7.59
C ALA A 110 -10.34 -18.23 8.94
N ASP A 111 -9.19 -17.57 9.01
CA ASP A 111 -8.35 -17.45 10.22
C ASP A 111 -8.52 -16.11 10.97
N ASP A 112 -9.40 -15.22 10.48
CA ASP A 112 -9.63 -13.85 10.97
C ASP A 112 -8.38 -12.95 11.10
N LYS A 113 -7.22 -13.41 10.58
CA LYS A 113 -5.96 -12.66 10.60
C LYS A 113 -5.95 -11.52 9.60
N ILE A 114 -6.75 -11.62 8.54
CA ILE A 114 -6.95 -10.53 7.60
C ILE A 114 -8.43 -10.26 7.43
N SER A 115 -8.82 -9.01 7.63
CA SER A 115 -10.14 -8.51 7.25
C SER A 115 -10.03 -7.25 6.41
N ILE A 116 -10.89 -7.15 5.41
CA ILE A 116 -10.94 -6.05 4.46
C ILE A 116 -12.35 -5.46 4.49
N VAL A 117 -12.47 -4.14 4.55
CA VAL A 117 -13.70 -3.41 4.25
C VAL A 117 -13.49 -2.55 3.03
N ALA A 118 -14.44 -2.57 2.09
CA ALA A 118 -14.43 -1.70 0.92
C ALA A 118 -15.28 -0.44 1.17
N TYR A 119 -14.83 0.70 0.66
CA TYR A 119 -15.53 1.97 0.72
C TYR A 119 -15.50 2.64 -0.65
N SER A 120 -16.67 2.72 -1.27
CA SER A 120 -16.90 3.50 -2.49
C SER A 120 -16.92 4.99 -2.13
N GLY A 121 -15.87 5.72 -2.47
CA GLY A 121 -15.74 7.17 -2.25
C GLY A 121 -14.30 7.65 -2.14
N VAL A 122 -14.13 8.94 -1.84
CA VAL A 122 -12.81 9.58 -1.67
C VAL A 122 -12.42 9.66 -0.19
N TYR A 123 -11.11 9.73 0.07
CA TYR A 123 -10.59 9.59 1.44
C TYR A 123 -10.90 10.80 2.34
N ASN A 124 -10.90 12.02 1.81
CA ASN A 124 -11.21 13.23 2.58
C ASN A 124 -12.69 13.32 3.02
N THR A 125 -13.59 12.53 2.43
CA THR A 125 -14.99 12.41 2.85
C THR A 125 -15.27 11.09 3.56
N PHE A 126 -14.24 10.29 3.82
CA PHE A 126 -14.38 8.99 4.46
C PHE A 126 -14.87 9.16 5.90
N VAL A 127 -16.08 8.68 6.19
CA VAL A 127 -16.66 8.70 7.54
C VAL A 127 -16.39 7.35 8.22
N PRO A 128 -15.59 7.30 9.29
CA PRO A 128 -15.21 6.04 9.93
C PRO A 128 -16.36 5.30 10.64
N GLU A 129 -17.49 5.97 10.85
CA GLU A 129 -18.63 5.50 11.66
C GLU A 129 -19.28 4.21 11.11
N GLY A 130 -19.15 3.91 9.81
CA GLY A 130 -19.57 2.63 9.21
C GLY A 130 -18.48 1.54 9.20
N CYS A 131 -17.24 1.89 9.48
CA CYS A 131 -16.05 1.06 9.33
C CYS A 131 -15.50 0.57 10.68
N CYS A 132 -16.38 0.05 11.56
CA CYS A 132 -16.00 -0.52 12.85
C CYS A 132 -14.80 -1.48 12.71
N GLY A 133 -13.74 -1.24 13.48
CA GLY A 133 -12.53 -2.07 13.54
C GLY A 133 -11.36 -1.65 12.63
N VAL A 134 -11.55 -0.71 11.70
CA VAL A 134 -10.45 -0.12 10.90
C VAL A 134 -10.28 1.37 11.15
N THR A 135 -11.01 1.95 12.11
CA THR A 135 -10.85 3.35 12.49
C THR A 135 -9.44 3.59 13.07
N ASN A 136 -8.84 4.74 12.77
CA ASN A 136 -7.46 5.11 13.16
C ASN A 136 -6.39 4.19 12.53
N PRO A 137 -6.03 4.44 11.26
CA PRO A 137 -4.99 3.66 10.59
C PRO A 137 -3.61 3.91 11.20
N HIS A 138 -2.74 2.91 11.12
CA HIS A 138 -1.31 3.05 11.38
C HIS A 138 -0.51 3.37 10.10
N LEU A 139 -1.09 3.03 8.94
CA LEU A 139 -0.54 3.31 7.63
C LEU A 139 -1.65 3.72 6.68
N ILE A 140 -1.41 4.75 5.89
CA ILE A 140 -2.22 5.11 4.72
C ILE A 140 -1.36 4.91 3.47
N MET A 141 -1.89 4.29 2.42
CA MET A 141 -1.11 4.02 1.22
C MET A 141 -1.90 4.22 -0.07
N GLY A 142 -1.35 5.02 -0.98
CA GLY A 142 -1.80 5.13 -2.38
C GLY A 142 -1.01 4.18 -3.28
N LEU A 143 -1.68 3.22 -3.90
CA LEU A 143 -1.04 2.26 -4.80
C LEU A 143 -1.17 2.72 -6.24
N ASN A 144 -0.06 2.90 -6.96
CA ASN A 144 -0.04 3.49 -8.30
C ASN A 144 -0.89 4.76 -8.42
N SER A 145 -0.81 5.63 -7.42
CA SER A 145 -1.86 6.61 -7.14
C SER A 145 -1.93 7.75 -8.16
N GLY A 146 -0.87 8.00 -8.93
CA GLY A 146 -0.82 9.19 -9.79
C GLY A 146 -0.95 10.46 -8.96
N LEU A 147 -0.27 10.52 -7.81
CA LEU A 147 -0.42 11.64 -6.88
C LEU A 147 0.00 12.93 -7.60
N GLY A 148 -0.83 13.96 -7.59
CA GLY A 148 -0.57 15.21 -8.32
C GLY A 148 -0.85 15.15 -9.82
N ALA A 149 -1.14 13.99 -10.39
CA ALA A 149 -1.60 13.89 -11.78
C ALA A 149 -3.08 14.30 -11.94
N TYR A 150 -3.85 14.23 -10.85
CA TYR A 150 -5.28 14.52 -10.81
C TYR A 150 -5.58 15.55 -9.70
N PRO A 151 -6.24 16.69 -10.00
CA PRO A 151 -6.60 17.71 -9.01
C PRO A 151 -7.43 17.19 -7.83
N GLU A 152 -8.16 16.10 -8.02
CA GLU A 152 -8.99 15.39 -7.04
C GLU A 152 -8.16 14.88 -5.84
N TRP A 153 -6.84 14.72 -5.99
CA TRP A 153 -5.96 14.35 -4.89
C TRP A 153 -5.74 15.49 -3.88
N THR A 154 -5.84 16.75 -4.30
CA THR A 154 -5.50 17.92 -3.45
C THR A 154 -6.25 17.91 -2.11
N PRO A 155 -7.59 17.77 -2.05
CA PRO A 155 -8.30 17.70 -0.77
C PRO A 155 -7.91 16.50 0.10
N THR A 156 -7.60 15.37 -0.53
CA THR A 156 -7.12 14.16 0.18
C THR A 156 -5.75 14.41 0.78
N VAL A 157 -4.81 14.99 0.03
CA VAL A 157 -3.46 15.30 0.51
C VAL A 157 -3.52 16.32 1.64
N GLU A 158 -4.32 17.39 1.50
CA GLU A 158 -4.51 18.38 2.55
C GLU A 158 -5.02 17.74 3.85
N PHE A 159 -6.02 16.84 3.74
CA PHE A 159 -6.54 16.11 4.90
C PHE A 159 -5.47 15.20 5.55
N LEU A 160 -4.67 14.48 4.76
CA LEU A 160 -3.59 13.62 5.26
C LEU A 160 -2.51 14.41 6.02
N LEU A 161 -2.19 15.61 5.54
CA LEU A 161 -1.12 16.44 6.11
C LEU A 161 -1.56 17.25 7.32
N PHE A 162 -2.78 17.81 7.29
CA PHE A 162 -3.24 18.80 8.26
C PHE A 162 -4.52 18.42 8.99
N GLY A 163 -5.35 17.53 8.41
CA GLY A 163 -6.66 17.15 8.97
C GLY A 163 -6.61 16.00 9.98
N MET A 164 -5.55 15.21 10.00
CA MET A 164 -5.43 14.03 10.87
C MET A 164 -4.62 14.32 12.14
N THR A 165 -5.21 14.00 13.31
CA THR A 165 -4.55 14.07 14.63
C THR A 165 -4.75 12.76 15.40
N PRO A 166 -3.68 12.00 15.71
CA PRO A 166 -2.28 12.24 15.33
C PRO A 166 -2.06 12.09 13.81
N ARG A 167 -0.97 12.67 13.29
CA ARG A 167 -0.54 12.44 11.90
C ARG A 167 -0.19 10.97 11.71
N VAL A 168 -0.73 10.39 10.64
CA VAL A 168 -0.49 8.99 10.26
C VAL A 168 0.53 8.95 9.11
N PRO A 169 1.52 8.03 9.14
CA PRO A 169 2.40 7.81 8.01
C PRO A 169 1.63 7.50 6.72
N ALA A 170 1.97 8.20 5.65
CA ALA A 170 1.38 8.00 4.33
C ALA A 170 2.45 7.69 3.29
N PHE A 171 2.26 6.63 2.53
CA PHE A 171 3.13 6.21 1.42
C PHE A 171 2.39 6.19 0.10
N PHE A 172 3.11 6.46 -0.97
CA PHE A 172 2.56 6.47 -2.32
C PHE A 172 3.50 5.71 -3.23
N SER A 173 2.93 4.96 -4.16
CA SER A 173 3.69 4.31 -5.24
C SER A 173 3.25 4.80 -6.59
N ASP A 174 4.17 4.77 -7.54
CA ASP A 174 3.89 5.09 -8.94
C ASP A 174 4.75 4.26 -9.91
N TYR A 175 4.48 4.40 -11.20
CA TYR A 175 5.02 3.52 -12.23
C TYR A 175 6.50 3.74 -12.53
N CYS A 176 6.96 4.98 -12.40
CA CYS A 176 8.33 5.40 -12.65
C CYS A 176 8.69 6.60 -11.76
N GLU A 177 9.98 6.91 -11.67
CA GLU A 177 10.50 8.03 -10.88
C GLU A 177 9.89 9.37 -11.29
N ALA A 178 9.74 9.62 -12.60
CA ALA A 178 9.14 10.85 -13.11
C ALA A 178 7.67 11.02 -12.69
N SER A 179 6.89 9.93 -12.61
CA SER A 179 5.53 9.96 -12.09
C SER A 179 5.49 10.30 -10.59
N CYS A 180 6.45 9.78 -9.81
CA CYS A 180 6.58 10.15 -8.41
C CYS A 180 6.89 11.64 -8.25
N GLU A 181 7.79 12.20 -9.08
CA GLU A 181 8.16 13.63 -9.00
C GLU A 181 6.96 14.57 -9.16
N VAL A 182 5.94 14.22 -9.94
CA VAL A 182 4.69 15.00 -10.01
C VAL A 182 4.00 15.10 -8.65
N GLY A 183 3.95 14.00 -7.90
CA GLY A 183 3.40 13.98 -6.55
C GLY A 183 4.29 14.69 -5.53
N VAL A 184 5.60 14.59 -5.70
CA VAL A 184 6.58 15.30 -4.87
C VAL A 184 6.47 16.82 -5.09
N ASP A 185 6.27 17.26 -6.33
CA ASP A 185 6.05 18.67 -6.67
C ASP A 185 4.76 19.19 -6.06
N LEU A 186 3.67 18.41 -6.06
CA LEU A 186 2.44 18.77 -5.33
C LEU A 186 2.75 18.99 -3.83
N LEU A 187 3.45 18.05 -3.20
CA LEU A 187 3.78 18.14 -1.77
C LEU A 187 4.67 19.34 -1.44
N ARG A 188 5.72 19.59 -2.24
CA ARG A 188 6.68 20.67 -2.01
C ARG A 188 6.11 22.03 -2.39
N ASN A 189 5.57 22.18 -3.59
CA ASN A 189 5.21 23.48 -4.16
C ASN A 189 3.83 23.96 -3.72
N THR A 190 2.88 23.05 -3.46
CA THR A 190 1.52 23.41 -3.00
C THR A 190 1.40 23.37 -1.49
N PHE A 191 1.93 22.33 -0.84
CA PHE A 191 1.74 22.11 0.60
C PHE A 191 2.98 22.41 1.46
N ASN A 192 4.08 22.86 0.86
CA ASN A 192 5.34 23.15 1.55
C ASN A 192 5.77 22.02 2.51
N THR A 193 5.54 20.78 2.09
CA THR A 193 5.76 19.59 2.91
C THR A 193 6.92 18.76 2.33
N PRO A 194 8.01 18.56 3.10
CA PRO A 194 9.10 17.70 2.66
C PRO A 194 8.71 16.22 2.74
N LEU A 195 9.38 15.40 1.95
CA LEU A 195 9.26 13.95 2.05
C LEU A 195 9.87 13.46 3.37
N ALA A 196 9.18 12.54 4.04
CA ALA A 196 9.71 11.80 5.18
C ALA A 196 10.45 10.53 4.72
N TYR A 197 10.10 10.00 3.54
CA TYR A 197 10.83 8.94 2.85
C TYR A 197 11.04 9.34 1.39
N PRO A 198 12.29 9.36 0.91
CA PRO A 198 12.62 9.84 -0.44
C PRO A 198 12.06 8.90 -1.51
N VAL A 199 11.97 9.40 -2.74
CA VAL A 199 11.65 8.55 -3.89
C VAL A 199 12.71 7.45 -4.00
N SER A 200 12.28 6.19 -3.99
CA SER A 200 13.16 5.04 -4.09
C SER A 200 12.51 3.91 -4.90
N VAL A 201 13.35 3.03 -5.46
CA VAL A 201 12.87 1.86 -6.19
C VAL A 201 12.14 0.92 -5.24
N ASN A 202 10.93 0.52 -5.61
CA ASN A 202 10.21 -0.51 -4.89
C ASN A 202 10.83 -1.90 -5.15
N PRO A 203 11.31 -2.61 -4.10
CA PRO A 203 11.90 -3.93 -4.26
C PRO A 203 10.88 -5.02 -4.67
N PHE A 204 9.58 -4.74 -4.52
CA PHE A 204 8.46 -5.60 -4.92
C PHE A 204 7.67 -5.06 -6.12
N ARG A 205 8.27 -4.20 -6.95
CA ARG A 205 7.64 -3.73 -8.20
C ARG A 205 7.30 -4.90 -9.13
N CYS A 206 6.20 -4.78 -9.87
CA CYS A 206 5.80 -5.75 -10.87
C CYS A 206 6.85 -5.80 -12.00
N PRO A 207 7.36 -6.99 -12.38
CA PRO A 207 8.40 -7.11 -13.40
C PRO A 207 7.88 -6.87 -14.83
N LEU A 208 6.55 -6.85 -15.03
CA LEU A 208 5.97 -6.52 -16.33
C LEU A 208 6.02 -5.01 -16.56
N SER A 209 6.70 -4.62 -17.64
CA SER A 209 6.65 -3.26 -18.13
C SER A 209 5.22 -2.92 -18.55
N ARG A 210 4.70 -1.81 -18.06
CA ARG A 210 3.49 -1.22 -18.59
C ARG A 210 3.87 -0.40 -19.81
N ARG A 211 3.38 -0.79 -20.98
CA ARG A 211 3.36 0.09 -22.15
C ARG A 211 1.93 0.57 -22.34
N GLN A 212 1.55 1.61 -21.62
CA GLN A 212 0.25 2.24 -21.86
C GLN A 212 0.34 3.05 -23.17
N ARG A 213 -0.35 2.59 -24.22
CA ARG A 213 -0.42 3.33 -25.48
C ARG A 213 -1.10 4.69 -25.21
N GLY A 214 -0.38 5.79 -25.41
CA GLY A 214 -0.93 7.15 -25.38
C GLY A 214 -0.57 8.02 -24.16
N LEU A 215 0.02 7.45 -23.10
CA LEU A 215 0.47 8.19 -21.90
C LEU A 215 1.98 8.10 -21.70
N CYS A 216 2.72 7.83 -22.80
CA CYS A 216 4.12 7.47 -22.77
C CYS A 216 4.95 8.60 -22.14
N THR A 217 5.39 8.40 -20.90
CA THR A 217 6.34 9.31 -20.25
C THR A 217 7.75 9.20 -20.88
N MET A 218 7.94 8.30 -21.85
CA MET A 218 9.22 7.86 -22.43
C MET A 218 10.15 7.17 -21.43
N TYR A 219 9.72 6.97 -20.17
CA TYR A 219 10.47 6.23 -19.15
C TYR A 219 10.05 4.76 -19.07
N PRO A 220 10.94 3.87 -18.57
CA PRO A 220 10.54 2.52 -18.18
C PRO A 220 9.49 2.55 -17.06
N GLU A 221 8.28 2.11 -17.37
CA GLU A 221 7.16 2.07 -16.44
C GLU A 221 6.89 0.63 -15.98
N TYR A 222 6.75 0.45 -14.67
CA TYR A 222 6.45 -0.83 -14.02
C TYR A 222 5.32 -0.66 -13.04
N GLY A 223 4.42 -1.64 -12.90
CA GLY A 223 3.41 -1.58 -11.84
C GLY A 223 4.10 -1.46 -10.48
N ASN A 224 3.74 -0.46 -9.68
CA ASN A 224 4.28 -0.24 -8.34
C ASN A 224 5.81 -0.06 -8.34
N GLY A 225 6.34 0.73 -9.28
CA GLY A 225 7.76 0.84 -9.59
C GLY A 225 8.60 1.52 -8.51
N PHE A 226 8.10 2.63 -7.98
CA PHE A 226 8.79 3.49 -7.03
C PHE A 226 7.88 3.84 -5.86
N LEU A 227 8.47 4.25 -4.73
CA LEU A 227 7.78 4.61 -3.50
C LEU A 227 8.33 5.92 -2.93
N PHE A 228 7.47 6.70 -2.31
CA PHE A 228 7.83 7.86 -1.48
C PHE A 228 6.83 7.98 -0.32
N GLY A 229 7.17 8.76 0.71
CA GLY A 229 6.30 8.88 1.87
C GLY A 229 6.43 10.18 2.66
N VAL A 230 5.40 10.47 3.46
CA VAL A 230 5.26 11.62 4.34
C VAL A 230 4.80 11.17 5.74
N ASN A 231 4.97 12.01 6.75
CA ASN A 231 4.51 11.77 8.13
C ASN A 231 5.07 10.51 8.84
N ILE A 232 6.28 10.07 8.49
CA ILE A 232 6.92 8.86 9.03
C ILE A 232 7.57 9.11 10.37
#